data_AF-A0AA36H4M8-F1
#
_entry.id   AF-A0AA36H4M8-F1
#
_cell.length_a   1.000
_cell.length_b   1.000
_cell.length_c   1.000
_cell.angle_alpha   90.00
_cell.angle_beta   90.00
_cell.angle_gamma   90.00
#
_symmetry.space_group_name_H-M   'P 1'
#
loop_
_entity.id
_entity.type
_entity.pdbx_description
1 polymer ?
#
loop_
_entity_poly.entity_id
_entity_poly.type
_entity_poly.pdbx_seq_one_letter_code
_entity_poly.pdbx_strand_id
1 'polypeptide(L)'
;MADVVYYFEAKEAFEIVRSVFLTPLMDEPSTSSFASLDSCCEDLAYQGTSTRFASLLSLPCRFKEQKPDSDQADSILKSIPEGLLEELLLADDEQLSEFRHLAIDVLETLLPSCNATTLEEFSQLIPALVHRLKIANNDIDELNSISKCIISLCFDGDSASTEFVQETADVLSSYCVRNPKKFPFDDLLQRLTECMLTLQHHGENYELVSKSYSWPKDIRTLVKAFLKTRTEMLTDNMRIQVFKLAKEVLETLGTDWFAPDVSLLVLLVHLVVVQMRMCLDKPETISTESLAVCYFILESAIRCAEESSFVEDVAATQIANSIHEAALYSIQYLVEAKEQKEELSADVENVIYRFVCCILAIGGAQMLPESLMEKCSSHMLEIFERSVTEKDFKKARLLLPVLDTLPQLPDNLVTLLVDLVVSQYPGDEWRETAEDVCDSLESLCSRVDYYSKETLRDAVCKIKNVLPKCRWLLLLKCASRIACIVQCEVESGCE
;
A
#
# COMPACT_ATOMS: atom_id res chain seq x y z
N MET A 1 24.84 -25.66 -34.17
CA MET A 1 24.58 -25.95 -35.61
C MET A 1 23.08 -26.00 -35.89
N ALA A 2 22.22 -26.30 -34.90
CA ALA A 2 20.76 -26.08 -34.97
C ALA A 2 20.38 -24.58 -34.90
N ASP A 3 21.10 -23.77 -34.13
CA ASP A 3 20.81 -22.32 -33.97
C ASP A 3 21.07 -21.48 -35.23
N VAL A 4 21.91 -21.97 -36.14
CA VAL A 4 22.23 -21.28 -37.41
C VAL A 4 21.19 -21.59 -38.50
N VAL A 5 20.46 -22.70 -38.37
CA VAL A 5 19.40 -23.10 -39.31
C VAL A 5 18.12 -22.32 -39.02
N TYR A 6 17.79 -22.11 -37.74
CA TYR A 6 16.68 -21.23 -37.33
C TYR A 6 16.87 -19.77 -37.76
N TYR A 7 18.10 -19.26 -37.67
CA TYR A 7 18.44 -17.89 -38.06
C TYR A 7 18.28 -17.62 -39.58
N PHE A 8 18.50 -18.64 -40.41
CA PHE A 8 18.30 -18.53 -41.86
C PHE A 8 16.81 -18.61 -42.25
N GLU A 9 16.04 -19.47 -41.59
CA GLU A 9 14.60 -19.63 -41.87
C GLU A 9 13.76 -18.45 -41.38
N ALA A 10 14.11 -17.81 -40.26
CA ALA A 10 13.44 -16.59 -39.80
C ALA A 10 13.68 -15.41 -40.75
N LYS A 11 14.91 -15.24 -41.23
CA LYS A 11 15.29 -14.19 -42.18
C LYS A 11 14.69 -14.39 -43.57
N GLU A 12 14.57 -15.64 -44.02
CA GLU A 12 13.97 -16.01 -45.30
C GLU A 12 12.43 -15.90 -45.24
N ALA A 13 11.80 -16.30 -44.13
CA ALA A 13 10.39 -16.02 -43.85
C ALA A 13 10.09 -14.52 -43.80
N PHE A 14 11.02 -13.72 -43.29
CA PHE A 14 10.92 -12.26 -43.23
C PHE A 14 11.02 -11.60 -44.62
N GLU A 15 11.96 -12.01 -45.48
CA GLU A 15 12.04 -11.54 -46.87
C GLU A 15 10.81 -11.96 -47.69
N ILE A 16 10.20 -13.12 -47.41
CA ILE A 16 8.95 -13.57 -48.05
C ILE A 16 7.77 -12.68 -47.63
N VAL A 17 7.62 -12.37 -46.34
CA VAL A 17 6.58 -11.44 -45.85
C VAL A 17 6.80 -10.02 -46.40
N ARG A 18 8.07 -9.57 -46.48
CA ARG A 18 8.45 -8.30 -47.13
C ARG A 18 8.01 -8.25 -48.59
N SER A 19 8.19 -9.33 -49.34
CA SER A 19 7.82 -9.42 -50.76
C SER A 19 6.30 -9.48 -50.99
N VAL A 20 5.53 -9.95 -50.01
CA VAL A 20 4.07 -10.13 -50.11
C VAL A 20 3.28 -8.94 -49.57
N PHE A 21 3.77 -8.24 -48.54
CA PHE A 21 3.01 -7.20 -47.84
C PHE A 21 3.49 -5.75 -48.03
N LEU A 22 4.70 -5.51 -48.55
CA LEU A 22 5.22 -4.15 -48.81
C LEU A 22 5.15 -3.73 -50.29
N THR A 23 4.46 -4.49 -51.14
CA THR A 23 4.02 -3.97 -52.45
C THR A 23 2.68 -3.24 -52.25
N PRO A 24 2.48 -2.01 -52.78
CA PRO A 24 1.31 -1.22 -52.45
C PRO A 24 0.05 -1.82 -53.09
N LEU A 25 -0.75 -2.51 -52.28
CA LEU A 25 -2.15 -2.86 -52.51
C LEU A 25 -2.86 -2.27 -51.27
N MET A 26 -3.70 -1.23 -51.31
CA MET A 26 -4.84 -1.02 -52.20
C MET A 26 -5.47 -2.36 -52.56
N ASP A 27 -5.84 -3.15 -51.55
CA ASP A 27 -7.12 -3.86 -51.46
C ASP A 27 -7.23 -4.57 -50.10
N GLU A 28 -8.46 -4.69 -49.62
CA GLU A 28 -8.86 -5.17 -48.29
C GLU A 28 -8.18 -6.47 -47.84
N PRO A 29 -7.83 -6.63 -46.55
CA PRO A 29 -7.26 -7.88 -46.07
C PRO A 29 -8.35 -8.97 -46.13
N SER A 30 -8.12 -9.96 -46.98
CA SER A 30 -8.92 -11.18 -47.04
C SER A 30 -8.95 -11.85 -45.67
N THR A 31 -10.14 -11.95 -45.11
CA THR A 31 -10.49 -12.57 -43.84
C THR A 31 -10.19 -14.07 -43.84
N SER A 32 -9.05 -14.49 -43.27
CA SER A 32 -8.97 -15.82 -42.66
C SER A 32 -9.68 -15.75 -41.31
N SER A 33 -10.95 -16.15 -41.29
CA SER A 33 -11.82 -16.05 -40.12
C SER A 33 -11.46 -17.09 -39.06
N PHE A 34 -10.62 -16.75 -38.08
CA PHE A 34 -10.59 -17.51 -36.82
C PHE A 34 -11.80 -17.09 -35.96
N ALA A 35 -12.67 -18.04 -35.63
CA ALA A 35 -14.00 -17.80 -35.06
C ALA A 35 -14.01 -17.60 -33.53
N SER A 36 -12.91 -17.86 -32.82
CA SER A 36 -12.76 -17.68 -31.36
C SER A 36 -11.28 -17.54 -30.94
N LEU A 37 -11.01 -17.00 -29.74
CA LEU A 37 -9.65 -17.02 -29.15
C LEU A 37 -9.11 -18.45 -29.01
N ASP A 38 -9.96 -19.41 -28.67
CA ASP A 38 -9.59 -20.83 -28.56
C ASP A 38 -9.06 -21.40 -29.89
N SER A 39 -9.68 -21.04 -31.02
CA SER A 39 -9.17 -21.42 -32.35
C SER A 39 -7.82 -20.79 -32.71
N CYS A 40 -7.49 -19.63 -32.13
CA CYS A 40 -6.20 -18.98 -32.34
C CYS A 40 -5.08 -19.68 -31.56
N CYS A 41 -5.37 -20.16 -30.34
CA CYS A 41 -4.45 -20.95 -29.52
C CYS A 41 -4.06 -22.27 -30.20
N GLU A 42 -5.03 -22.97 -30.79
CA GLU A 42 -4.79 -24.23 -31.52
C GLU A 42 -3.93 -24.00 -32.77
N ASP A 43 -4.15 -22.92 -33.52
CA ASP A 43 -3.40 -22.64 -34.74
C ASP A 43 -1.95 -22.16 -34.47
N LEU A 44 -1.71 -21.38 -33.41
CA LEU A 44 -0.36 -20.95 -33.04
C LEU A 44 0.52 -22.14 -32.59
N ALA A 45 -0.06 -23.14 -31.92
CA ALA A 45 0.65 -24.32 -31.46
C ALA A 45 1.15 -25.24 -32.61
N TYR A 46 0.44 -25.29 -33.75
CA TYR A 46 0.67 -26.28 -34.80
C TYR A 46 1.30 -25.74 -36.11
N GLN A 47 1.55 -24.44 -36.23
CA GLN A 47 2.00 -23.82 -37.50
C GLN A 47 3.49 -23.39 -37.53
N GLY A 48 4.04 -23.21 -38.74
CA GLY A 48 5.42 -22.76 -38.97
C GLY A 48 5.67 -21.28 -38.64
N THR A 49 6.93 -20.86 -38.55
CA THR A 49 7.37 -19.52 -38.10
C THR A 49 6.75 -18.35 -38.87
N SER A 50 6.59 -18.44 -40.20
CA SER A 50 5.98 -17.38 -41.03
C SER A 50 4.49 -17.17 -40.72
N THR A 51 3.75 -18.25 -40.49
CA THR A 51 2.32 -18.23 -40.10
C THR A 51 2.08 -17.78 -38.66
N ARG A 52 3.03 -18.04 -37.74
CA ARG A 52 2.99 -17.50 -36.38
C ARG A 52 3.15 -15.97 -36.36
N PHE A 53 4.01 -15.42 -37.21
CA PHE A 53 4.18 -13.97 -37.33
C PHE A 53 2.94 -13.27 -37.90
N ALA A 54 2.30 -13.86 -38.92
CA ALA A 54 1.02 -13.37 -39.44
C ALA A 54 -0.10 -13.40 -38.38
N SER A 55 -0.07 -14.39 -37.49
CA SER A 55 -1.02 -14.52 -36.39
C SER A 55 -0.76 -13.46 -35.31
N LEU A 56 0.49 -13.20 -34.94
CA LEU A 56 0.90 -12.11 -34.03
C LEU A 56 0.36 -10.74 -34.46
N LEU A 57 0.42 -10.43 -35.77
CA LEU A 57 -0.08 -9.16 -36.32
C LEU A 57 -1.59 -8.95 -36.11
N SER A 58 -2.36 -10.03 -35.93
CA SER A 58 -3.81 -9.96 -35.75
C SER A 58 -4.26 -9.94 -34.29
N LEU A 59 -3.37 -10.27 -33.35
CA LEU A 59 -3.69 -10.43 -31.93
C LEU A 59 -4.16 -9.12 -31.25
N PRO A 60 -3.49 -7.97 -31.42
CA PRO A 60 -3.94 -6.73 -30.75
C PRO A 60 -5.36 -6.32 -31.15
N CYS A 61 -5.76 -6.52 -32.41
CA CYS A 61 -7.12 -6.26 -32.86
C CYS A 61 -8.14 -7.17 -32.18
N ARG A 62 -7.80 -8.44 -31.96
CA ARG A 62 -8.68 -9.41 -31.30
C ARG A 62 -8.82 -9.16 -29.81
N PHE A 63 -7.75 -8.74 -29.14
CA PHE A 63 -7.80 -8.41 -27.72
C PHE A 63 -8.70 -7.21 -27.42
N LYS A 64 -8.88 -6.30 -28.39
CA LYS A 64 -9.85 -5.20 -28.30
C LYS A 64 -11.30 -5.68 -28.34
N GLU A 65 -11.57 -6.83 -28.97
CA GLU A 65 -12.91 -7.41 -29.10
C GLU A 65 -13.23 -8.39 -27.97
N GLN A 66 -12.23 -9.14 -27.49
CA GLN A 66 -12.38 -10.13 -26.42
C GLN A 66 -11.12 -10.13 -25.54
N LYS A 67 -11.29 -9.81 -24.25
CA LYS A 67 -10.20 -9.87 -23.27
C LYS A 67 -9.92 -11.34 -22.92
N PRO A 68 -8.68 -11.84 -23.07
CA PRO A 68 -8.35 -13.22 -22.74
C PRO A 68 -8.51 -13.46 -21.23
N ASP A 69 -9.03 -14.63 -20.87
CA ASP A 69 -8.91 -15.14 -19.51
C ASP A 69 -7.48 -15.66 -19.24
N SER A 70 -7.23 -16.15 -18.02
CA SER A 70 -5.87 -16.54 -17.61
C SER A 70 -5.33 -17.72 -18.42
N ASP A 71 -6.14 -18.76 -18.62
CA ASP A 71 -5.74 -19.95 -19.37
C ASP A 71 -5.49 -19.61 -20.85
N GLN A 72 -6.31 -18.73 -21.43
CA GLN A 72 -6.12 -18.21 -22.79
C GLN A 72 -4.85 -17.37 -22.90
N ALA A 73 -4.60 -16.47 -21.95
CA ALA A 73 -3.41 -15.63 -21.96
C ALA A 73 -2.13 -16.46 -21.88
N ASP A 74 -2.11 -17.45 -20.98
CA ASP A 74 -1.00 -18.39 -20.82
C ASP A 74 -0.76 -19.21 -22.10
N SER A 75 -1.83 -19.74 -22.70
CA SER A 75 -1.74 -20.54 -23.92
C SER A 75 -1.23 -19.72 -25.11
N ILE A 76 -1.71 -18.48 -25.25
CA ILE A 76 -1.27 -17.59 -26.34
C ILE A 76 0.20 -17.23 -26.12
N LEU A 77 0.58 -16.80 -24.92
CA LEU A 77 1.94 -16.37 -24.65
C LEU A 77 2.95 -17.52 -24.85
N LYS A 78 2.66 -18.73 -24.34
CA LYS A 78 3.50 -19.93 -24.53
C LYS A 78 3.64 -20.40 -25.97
N SER A 79 2.70 -20.02 -26.84
CA SER A 79 2.77 -20.35 -28.26
C SER A 79 3.73 -19.43 -29.04
N ILE A 80 4.11 -18.29 -28.45
CA ILE A 80 5.03 -17.32 -29.03
C ILE A 80 6.46 -17.68 -28.60
N PRO A 81 7.40 -17.87 -29.53
CA PRO A 81 8.80 -18.11 -29.17
C PRO A 81 9.38 -16.91 -28.42
N GLU A 82 9.91 -17.14 -27.22
CA GLU A 82 10.54 -16.10 -26.39
C GLU A 82 11.65 -15.34 -27.14
N GLY A 83 12.53 -16.06 -27.84
CA GLY A 83 13.60 -15.45 -28.63
C GLY A 83 13.11 -14.53 -29.75
N LEU A 84 11.89 -14.74 -30.27
CA LEU A 84 11.29 -13.81 -31.24
C LEU A 84 10.88 -12.49 -30.56
N LEU A 85 10.32 -12.57 -29.34
CA LEU A 85 9.97 -11.38 -28.56
C LEU A 85 11.23 -10.61 -28.16
N GLU A 86 12.28 -11.31 -27.72
CA GLU A 86 13.57 -10.71 -27.39
C GLU A 86 14.19 -10.01 -28.60
N GLU A 87 14.24 -10.66 -29.77
CA GLU A 87 14.75 -10.08 -31.01
C GLU A 87 13.95 -8.83 -31.43
N LEU A 88 12.62 -8.88 -31.33
CA LEU A 88 11.77 -7.73 -31.63
C LEU A 88 12.03 -6.57 -30.66
N LEU A 89 12.16 -6.83 -29.35
CA LEU A 89 12.42 -5.80 -28.35
C LEU A 89 13.81 -5.14 -28.52
N LEU A 90 14.81 -5.91 -28.94
CA LEU A 90 16.18 -5.45 -29.16
C LEU A 90 16.47 -4.96 -30.59
N ALA A 91 15.50 -5.03 -31.49
CA ALA A 91 15.68 -4.67 -32.89
C ALA A 91 16.01 -3.17 -33.05
N ASP A 92 17.22 -2.86 -33.51
CA ASP A 92 17.65 -1.50 -33.89
C ASP A 92 17.62 -1.25 -35.41
N ASP A 93 17.32 -2.29 -36.21
CA ASP A 93 17.18 -2.21 -37.68
C ASP A 93 15.87 -1.52 -38.07
N GLU A 94 15.90 -0.63 -39.08
CA GLU A 94 14.73 0.08 -39.62
C GLU A 94 13.60 -0.89 -40.00
N GLN A 95 13.90 -2.11 -40.45
CA GLN A 95 12.86 -3.06 -40.91
C GLN A 95 12.10 -3.76 -39.78
N LEU A 96 12.78 -4.09 -38.67
CA LEU A 96 12.16 -4.75 -37.52
C LEU A 96 11.61 -3.72 -36.52
N SER A 97 12.05 -2.47 -36.64
CA SER A 97 11.66 -1.39 -35.76
C SER A 97 10.16 -1.12 -35.69
N GLU A 98 9.44 -1.35 -36.79
CA GLU A 98 8.01 -1.12 -36.93
C GLU A 98 7.18 -2.15 -36.14
N PHE A 99 7.75 -3.35 -35.88
CA PHE A 99 7.09 -4.42 -35.15
C PHE A 99 7.40 -4.40 -33.64
N ARG A 100 8.18 -3.42 -33.18
CA ARG A 100 8.49 -3.23 -31.75
C ARG A 100 7.24 -2.95 -30.93
N HIS A 101 6.40 -2.04 -31.41
CA HIS A 101 5.14 -1.70 -30.76
C HIS A 101 4.21 -2.91 -30.69
N LEU A 102 4.23 -3.78 -31.70
CA LEU A 102 3.45 -5.02 -31.69
C LEU A 102 3.86 -5.95 -30.55
N ALA A 103 5.16 -6.14 -30.33
CA ALA A 103 5.65 -6.99 -29.24
C ALA A 103 5.24 -6.42 -27.87
N ILE A 104 5.37 -5.10 -27.69
CA ILE A 104 4.96 -4.41 -26.46
C ILE A 104 3.44 -4.53 -26.25
N ASP A 105 2.62 -4.26 -27.27
CA ASP A 105 1.15 -4.35 -27.20
C ASP A 105 0.67 -5.76 -26.80
N VAL A 106 1.30 -6.79 -27.37
CA VAL A 106 0.99 -8.19 -27.06
C VAL A 106 1.35 -8.50 -25.60
N LEU A 107 2.55 -8.11 -25.16
CA LEU A 107 3.00 -8.34 -23.78
C LEU A 107 2.15 -7.57 -22.77
N GLU A 108 1.88 -6.29 -23.02
CA GLU A 108 1.10 -5.42 -22.15
C GLU A 108 -0.33 -5.94 -21.93
N THR A 109 -0.87 -6.62 -22.95
CA THR A 109 -2.21 -7.19 -22.89
C THR A 109 -2.26 -8.54 -22.19
N LEU A 110 -1.28 -9.41 -22.45
CA LEU A 110 -1.29 -10.80 -21.98
C LEU A 110 -0.72 -10.96 -20.58
N LEU A 111 0.42 -10.32 -20.28
CA LEU A 111 1.15 -10.51 -19.02
C LEU A 111 0.29 -10.31 -17.77
N PRO A 112 -0.58 -9.27 -17.68
CA PRO A 112 -1.39 -9.06 -16.46
C PRO A 112 -2.40 -10.17 -16.16
N SER A 113 -2.68 -11.06 -17.13
CA SER A 113 -3.64 -12.17 -16.98
C SER A 113 -2.95 -13.54 -16.87
N CYS A 114 -1.64 -13.60 -17.11
CA CYS A 114 -0.87 -14.85 -17.05
C CYS A 114 -0.69 -15.34 -15.61
N ASN A 115 -0.54 -16.64 -15.43
CA ASN A 115 -0.21 -17.23 -14.13
C ASN A 115 1.27 -17.06 -13.79
N ALA A 116 1.62 -17.23 -12.50
CA ALA A 116 2.98 -17.06 -12.00
C ALA A 116 4.03 -17.92 -12.73
N THR A 117 3.69 -19.16 -13.09
CA THR A 117 4.62 -20.08 -13.79
C THR A 117 4.95 -19.57 -15.19
N THR A 118 3.95 -19.05 -15.92
CA THR A 118 4.19 -18.44 -17.23
C THR A 118 5.00 -17.15 -17.10
N LEU A 119 4.74 -16.32 -16.08
CA LEU A 119 5.53 -15.09 -15.85
C LEU A 119 7.01 -15.39 -15.56
N GLU A 120 7.28 -16.43 -14.78
CA GLU A 120 8.64 -16.89 -14.47
C GLU A 120 9.39 -17.36 -15.73
N GLU A 121 8.72 -18.11 -16.61
CA GLU A 121 9.29 -18.55 -17.90
C GLU A 121 9.73 -17.38 -18.78
N PHE A 122 8.96 -16.28 -18.78
CA PHE A 122 9.22 -15.09 -19.62
C PHE A 122 10.02 -13.99 -18.90
N SER A 123 10.52 -14.25 -17.69
CA SER A 123 11.33 -13.30 -16.92
C SER A 123 12.65 -12.91 -17.60
N GLN A 124 13.16 -13.72 -18.54
CA GLN A 124 14.39 -13.41 -19.28
C GLN A 124 14.21 -12.24 -20.26
N LEU A 125 12.96 -11.81 -20.54
CA LEU A 125 12.67 -10.63 -21.35
C LEU A 125 12.89 -9.31 -20.60
N ILE A 126 12.98 -9.33 -19.26
CA ILE A 126 13.10 -8.11 -18.43
C ILE A 126 14.31 -7.24 -18.85
N PRO A 127 15.54 -7.77 -19.04
CA PRO A 127 16.68 -6.96 -19.47
C PRO A 127 16.46 -6.26 -20.82
N ALA A 128 15.81 -6.94 -21.78
CA ALA A 128 15.49 -6.36 -23.09
C ALA A 128 14.46 -5.22 -22.97
N LEU A 129 13.43 -5.42 -22.14
CA LEU A 129 12.44 -4.38 -21.83
C LEU A 129 13.08 -3.16 -21.15
N VAL A 130 13.95 -3.37 -20.17
CA VAL A 130 14.63 -2.28 -19.47
C VAL A 130 15.60 -1.54 -20.38
N HIS A 131 16.35 -2.25 -21.23
CA HIS A 131 17.17 -1.63 -22.27
C HIS A 131 16.32 -0.74 -23.18
N ARG A 132 15.15 -1.22 -23.60
CA ARG A 132 14.22 -0.46 -24.43
C ARG A 132 13.67 0.76 -23.70
N LEU A 133 13.27 0.61 -22.43
CA LEU A 133 12.79 1.71 -21.58
C LEU A 133 13.80 2.85 -21.53
N LYS A 134 15.10 2.54 -21.37
CA LYS A 134 16.19 3.53 -21.36
C LYS A 134 16.32 4.30 -22.68
N ILE A 135 15.93 3.69 -23.81
CA ILE A 135 16.03 4.27 -25.16
C ILE A 135 14.79 5.08 -25.56
N ALA A 136 13.61 4.77 -25.00
CA ALA A 136 12.31 5.39 -25.31
C ALA A 136 12.18 6.90 -24.97
N ASN A 137 13.31 7.58 -24.76
CA ASN A 137 13.63 8.81 -24.02
C ASN A 137 12.75 10.07 -24.23
N ASN A 138 11.61 10.02 -24.93
CA ASN A 138 10.64 11.12 -25.03
C ASN A 138 9.15 10.73 -25.15
N ASP A 139 8.82 9.44 -25.29
CA ASP A 139 7.45 8.98 -25.51
C ASP A 139 6.82 8.45 -24.21
N ILE A 140 5.75 9.11 -23.74
CA ILE A 140 5.08 8.74 -22.48
C ILE A 140 4.33 7.42 -22.63
N ASP A 141 3.71 7.18 -23.79
CA ASP A 141 2.88 6.00 -24.02
C ASP A 141 3.78 4.76 -24.10
N GLU A 142 4.93 4.89 -24.77
CA GLU A 142 5.94 3.82 -24.82
C GLU A 142 6.54 3.54 -23.43
N LEU A 143 6.90 4.58 -22.65
CA LEU A 143 7.40 4.43 -21.28
C LEU A 143 6.37 3.72 -20.37
N ASN A 144 5.09 4.10 -20.47
CA ASN A 144 4.01 3.49 -19.69
C ASN A 144 3.81 2.01 -20.07
N SER A 145 3.78 1.69 -21.36
CA SER A 145 3.53 0.33 -21.85
C SER A 145 4.67 -0.62 -21.48
N ILE A 146 5.93 -0.19 -21.67
CA ILE A 146 7.11 -1.00 -21.33
C ILE A 146 7.20 -1.21 -19.82
N SER A 147 7.03 -0.15 -19.02
CA SER A 147 7.12 -0.26 -17.55
C SER A 147 6.05 -1.19 -16.99
N LYS A 148 4.83 -1.16 -17.54
CA LYS A 148 3.76 -2.10 -17.17
C LYS A 148 4.13 -3.56 -17.45
N CYS A 149 4.79 -3.84 -18.57
CA CYS A 149 5.30 -5.19 -18.88
C CYS A 149 6.36 -5.63 -17.87
N ILE A 150 7.33 -4.76 -17.56
CA ILE A 150 8.39 -5.04 -16.58
C ILE A 150 7.79 -5.35 -15.20
N ILE A 151 6.89 -4.48 -14.71
CA ILE A 151 6.24 -4.67 -13.39
C ILE A 151 5.47 -6.00 -13.35
N SER A 152 4.76 -6.35 -14.42
CA SER A 152 4.00 -7.61 -14.48
C SER A 152 4.91 -8.84 -14.39
N LEU A 153 6.08 -8.80 -15.02
CA LEU A 153 7.07 -9.89 -14.95
C LEU A 153 7.81 -9.94 -13.60
N CYS A 154 7.94 -8.82 -12.90
CA CYS A 154 8.63 -8.73 -11.61
C CYS A 154 7.73 -9.03 -10.39
N PHE A 155 6.44 -9.33 -10.59
CA PHE A 155 5.46 -9.39 -9.50
C PHE A 155 5.67 -10.58 -8.53
N ASP A 156 6.56 -11.55 -8.83
CA ASP A 156 6.87 -12.70 -7.97
C ASP A 156 8.35 -12.74 -7.53
N GLY A 157 8.67 -11.99 -6.47
CA GLY A 157 9.51 -12.43 -5.35
C GLY A 157 11.02 -12.68 -5.49
N ASP A 158 11.64 -12.68 -6.68
CA ASP A 158 13.09 -12.89 -6.77
C ASP A 158 13.91 -11.59 -6.60
N SER A 159 14.95 -11.64 -5.77
CA SER A 159 15.90 -10.55 -5.55
C SER A 159 16.59 -10.04 -6.83
N ALA A 160 16.67 -10.85 -7.89
CA ALA A 160 17.21 -10.44 -9.18
C ALA A 160 16.27 -9.51 -9.97
N SER A 161 14.96 -9.54 -9.70
CA SER A 161 13.98 -8.70 -10.39
C SER A 161 13.96 -7.27 -9.82
N THR A 162 14.43 -7.07 -8.59
CA THR A 162 14.38 -5.77 -7.91
C THR A 162 15.28 -4.74 -8.59
N GLU A 163 16.49 -5.11 -9.02
CA GLU A 163 17.41 -4.22 -9.74
C GLU A 163 16.73 -3.62 -10.98
N PHE A 164 15.97 -4.42 -11.73
CA PHE A 164 15.25 -3.93 -12.91
C PHE A 164 14.06 -3.03 -12.57
N VAL A 165 13.38 -3.26 -11.44
CA VAL A 165 12.33 -2.35 -10.95
C VAL A 165 12.93 -1.02 -10.49
N GLN A 166 14.11 -1.05 -9.84
CA GLN A 166 14.87 0.14 -9.46
C GLN A 166 15.29 0.96 -10.70
N GLU A 167 15.84 0.29 -11.71
CA GLU A 167 16.21 0.94 -12.97
C GLU A 167 14.99 1.52 -13.70
N THR A 168 13.86 0.82 -13.66
CA THR A 168 12.59 1.29 -14.22
C THR A 168 12.11 2.55 -13.50
N ALA A 169 12.10 2.54 -12.17
CA ALA A 169 11.76 3.70 -11.36
C ALA A 169 12.67 4.89 -11.68
N ASP A 170 13.98 4.67 -11.82
CA ASP A 170 14.97 5.68 -12.22
C ASP A 170 14.60 6.37 -13.52
N VAL A 171 14.35 5.59 -14.58
CA VAL A 171 14.01 6.14 -15.90
C VAL A 171 12.72 6.95 -15.84
N LEU A 172 11.67 6.41 -15.21
CA LEU A 172 10.37 7.07 -15.09
C LEU A 172 10.45 8.36 -14.27
N SER A 173 11.08 8.33 -13.09
CA SER A 173 11.19 9.51 -12.24
C SER A 173 12.06 10.59 -12.86
N SER A 174 13.18 10.20 -13.50
CA SER A 174 14.04 11.14 -14.22
C SER A 174 13.30 11.80 -15.38
N TYR A 175 12.47 11.04 -16.11
CA TYR A 175 11.64 11.60 -17.16
C TYR A 175 10.71 12.69 -16.64
N CYS A 176 9.99 12.40 -15.55
CA CYS A 176 9.07 13.34 -14.91
C CYS A 176 9.77 14.63 -14.47
N VAL A 177 10.96 14.51 -13.87
CA VAL A 177 11.76 15.65 -13.41
C VAL A 177 12.30 16.49 -14.58
N ARG A 178 12.70 15.87 -15.69
CA ARG A 178 13.21 16.58 -16.89
C ARG A 178 12.11 17.29 -17.68
N ASN A 179 10.86 16.83 -17.57
CA ASN A 179 9.74 17.30 -18.39
C ASN A 179 8.62 18.00 -17.58
N PRO A 180 8.89 18.92 -16.64
CA PRO A 180 7.89 19.41 -15.69
C PRO A 180 6.67 20.10 -16.34
N LYS A 181 6.79 20.54 -17.60
CA LYS A 181 5.70 21.14 -18.38
C LYS A 181 4.62 20.15 -18.82
N LYS A 182 4.93 18.85 -18.82
CA LYS A 182 3.99 17.77 -19.17
C LYS A 182 3.20 17.26 -17.95
N PHE A 183 3.42 17.86 -16.78
CA PHE A 183 2.66 17.55 -15.57
C PHE A 183 1.15 17.85 -15.78
N PRO A 184 0.23 16.97 -15.38
CA PRO A 184 0.41 15.75 -14.58
C PRO A 184 0.82 14.53 -15.43
N PHE A 185 1.66 13.66 -14.87
CA PHE A 185 2.05 12.40 -15.49
C PHE A 185 1.23 11.24 -14.93
N ASP A 186 -0.11 11.29 -15.02
CA ASP A 186 -1.00 10.38 -14.28
C ASP A 186 -0.62 8.89 -14.46
N ASP A 187 -0.37 8.45 -15.71
CA ASP A 187 0.05 7.08 -16.00
C ASP A 187 1.41 6.75 -15.39
N LEU A 188 2.40 7.65 -15.50
CA LEU A 188 3.74 7.40 -14.95
C LEU A 188 3.76 7.46 -13.42
N LEU A 189 2.91 8.28 -12.80
CA LEU A 189 2.74 8.31 -11.35
C LEU A 189 2.15 6.98 -10.85
N GLN A 190 1.19 6.43 -11.59
CA GLN A 190 0.67 5.10 -11.31
C GLN A 190 1.77 4.03 -11.44
N ARG A 191 2.54 4.03 -12.53
CA ARG A 191 3.64 3.06 -12.71
C ARG A 191 4.71 3.18 -11.62
N LEU A 192 5.08 4.40 -11.23
CA LEU A 192 5.99 4.62 -10.11
C LEU A 192 5.44 4.06 -8.80
N THR A 193 4.13 4.22 -8.55
CA THR A 193 3.47 3.67 -7.37
C THR A 193 3.54 2.15 -7.36
N GLU A 194 3.28 1.50 -8.50
CA GLU A 194 3.37 0.05 -8.66
C GLU A 194 4.82 -0.48 -8.53
N CYS A 195 5.82 0.26 -9.03
CA CYS A 195 7.23 -0.04 -8.77
C CYS A 195 7.51 -0.06 -7.25
N MET A 196 7.05 0.95 -6.51
CA MET A 196 7.27 1.01 -5.05
C MET A 196 6.61 -0.16 -4.34
N LEU A 197 5.36 -0.49 -4.69
CA LEU A 197 4.67 -1.66 -4.14
C LEU A 197 5.45 -2.96 -4.35
N THR A 198 6.05 -3.12 -5.54
CA THR A 198 6.89 -4.30 -5.84
C THR A 198 8.13 -4.32 -4.95
N LEU A 199 8.77 -3.16 -4.74
CA LEU A 199 10.00 -3.03 -3.95
C LEU A 199 9.81 -3.18 -2.43
N GLN A 200 8.62 -2.88 -1.91
CA GLN A 200 8.30 -3.03 -0.48
C GLN A 200 8.58 -4.44 0.07
N HIS A 201 8.40 -5.47 -0.76
CA HIS A 201 8.63 -6.85 -0.36
C HIS A 201 10.09 -7.19 -0.06
N HIS A 202 11.03 -6.33 -0.46
CA HIS A 202 12.46 -6.60 -0.38
C HIS A 202 13.20 -5.82 0.72
N GLY A 203 12.51 -4.91 1.43
CA GLY A 203 13.02 -4.26 2.64
C GLY A 203 14.35 -3.53 2.44
N GLU A 204 14.39 -2.58 1.52
CA GLU A 204 15.63 -1.93 1.11
C GLU A 204 16.05 -0.77 2.03
N ASN A 205 17.35 -0.65 2.27
CA ASN A 205 17.91 0.46 3.05
C ASN A 205 18.11 1.71 2.18
N TYR A 206 17.52 2.84 2.59
CA TYR A 206 17.63 4.12 1.88
C TYR A 206 19.06 4.51 1.47
N GLU A 207 20.07 4.32 2.33
CA GLU A 207 21.45 4.69 2.03
C GLU A 207 22.07 3.85 0.92
N LEU A 208 21.67 2.58 0.80
CA LEU A 208 22.16 1.70 -0.27
C LEU A 208 21.50 2.07 -1.59
N VAL A 209 20.19 2.25 -1.57
CA VAL A 209 19.40 2.60 -2.76
C VAL A 209 19.83 3.95 -3.32
N SER A 210 19.92 4.98 -2.48
CA SER A 210 20.25 6.35 -2.90
C SER A 210 21.69 6.53 -3.42
N LYS A 211 22.58 5.56 -3.17
CA LYS A 211 23.94 5.54 -3.75
C LYS A 211 23.96 4.99 -5.18
N SER A 212 23.08 4.03 -5.48
CA SER A 212 23.05 3.32 -6.75
C SER A 212 22.00 3.88 -7.73
N TYR A 213 20.91 4.43 -7.20
CA TYR A 213 19.74 4.84 -7.96
C TYR A 213 19.34 6.29 -7.68
N SER A 214 18.78 6.94 -8.70
CA SER A 214 18.40 8.35 -8.71
C SER A 214 16.94 8.61 -8.33
N TRP A 215 16.07 7.60 -8.44
CA TRP A 215 14.63 7.73 -8.20
C TRP A 215 14.26 8.24 -6.81
N PRO A 216 14.97 7.93 -5.69
CA PRO A 216 14.57 8.48 -4.40
C PRO A 216 14.67 10.01 -4.40
N LYS A 217 15.70 10.55 -5.05
CA LYS A 217 15.90 12.01 -5.20
C LYS A 217 14.95 12.61 -6.23
N ASP A 218 14.70 11.92 -7.34
CA ASP A 218 13.83 12.41 -8.40
C ASP A 218 12.36 12.43 -7.97
N ILE A 219 11.87 11.38 -7.29
CA ILE A 219 10.53 11.38 -6.69
C ILE A 219 10.42 12.46 -5.62
N ARG A 220 11.46 12.68 -4.79
CA ARG A 220 11.48 13.82 -3.84
C ARG A 220 11.28 15.15 -4.55
N THR A 221 11.96 15.34 -5.68
CA THR A 221 11.85 16.55 -6.51
C THR A 221 10.44 16.69 -7.10
N LEU A 222 9.86 15.59 -7.59
CA LEU A 222 8.51 15.54 -8.15
C LEU A 222 7.45 15.88 -7.10
N VAL A 223 7.46 15.20 -5.95
CA VAL A 223 6.54 15.44 -4.84
C VAL A 223 6.69 16.87 -4.34
N LYS A 224 7.92 17.38 -4.17
CA LYS A 224 8.15 18.77 -3.76
C LYS A 224 7.58 19.79 -4.75
N ALA A 225 7.73 19.54 -6.05
CA ALA A 225 7.16 20.41 -7.09
C ALA A 225 5.63 20.39 -7.04
N PHE A 226 5.03 19.22 -6.86
CA PHE A 226 3.59 19.05 -6.70
C PHE A 226 3.06 19.83 -5.50
N LEU A 227 3.63 19.61 -4.32
CA LEU A 227 3.17 20.23 -3.08
C LEU A 227 3.34 21.76 -3.06
N LYS A 228 4.22 22.31 -3.91
CA LYS A 228 4.38 23.76 -4.10
C LYS A 228 3.46 24.35 -5.16
N THR A 229 2.77 23.51 -5.94
CA THR A 229 1.82 23.95 -6.95
C THR A 229 0.55 24.46 -6.27
N ARG A 230 -0.02 25.55 -6.80
CA ARG A 230 -1.24 26.15 -6.23
C ARG A 230 -2.40 25.14 -6.30
N THR A 231 -3.14 24.99 -5.20
CA THR A 231 -4.24 24.02 -5.08
C THR A 231 -5.27 24.13 -6.21
N GLU A 232 -5.57 25.34 -6.68
CA GLU A 232 -6.49 25.61 -7.80
C GLU A 232 -6.08 24.97 -9.12
N MET A 233 -4.80 24.61 -9.28
CA MET A 233 -4.27 23.95 -10.49
C MET A 233 -4.23 22.43 -10.36
N LEU A 234 -4.63 21.88 -9.20
CA LEU A 234 -4.52 20.45 -8.89
C LEU A 234 -5.91 19.83 -8.81
N THR A 235 -6.12 18.75 -9.57
CA THR A 235 -7.34 17.94 -9.45
C THR A 235 -7.27 17.05 -8.21
N ASP A 236 -8.42 16.55 -7.75
CA ASP A 236 -8.51 15.63 -6.62
C ASP A 236 -7.76 14.33 -6.90
N ASN A 237 -7.87 13.81 -8.13
CA ASN A 237 -7.17 12.60 -8.57
C ASN A 237 -5.64 12.77 -8.49
N MET A 238 -5.10 13.91 -8.93
CA MET A 238 -3.66 14.17 -8.82
C MET A 238 -3.19 14.17 -7.37
N ARG A 239 -3.97 14.78 -6.45
CA ARG A 239 -3.63 14.79 -5.02
C ARG A 239 -3.60 13.38 -4.45
N ILE A 240 -4.63 12.58 -4.75
CA ILE A 240 -4.71 11.19 -4.31
C ILE A 240 -3.52 10.39 -4.81
N GLN A 241 -3.18 10.46 -6.10
CA GLN A 241 -2.06 9.72 -6.67
C GLN A 241 -0.71 10.13 -6.07
N VAL A 242 -0.45 11.42 -5.87
CA VAL A 242 0.83 11.88 -5.31
C VAL A 242 0.96 11.49 -3.84
N PHE A 243 -0.10 11.59 -3.03
CA PHE A 243 -0.05 11.11 -1.65
C PHE A 243 0.09 9.59 -1.57
N LYS A 244 -0.56 8.84 -2.46
CA LYS A 244 -0.37 7.39 -2.56
C LYS A 244 1.08 7.06 -2.91
N LEU A 245 1.66 7.71 -3.92
CA LEU A 245 3.08 7.55 -4.25
C LEU A 245 3.98 7.87 -3.04
N ALA A 246 3.72 8.96 -2.31
CA ALA A 246 4.50 9.31 -1.13
C ALA A 246 4.38 8.26 -0.01
N LYS A 247 3.19 7.69 0.21
CA LYS A 247 3.00 6.53 1.11
C LYS A 247 3.87 5.36 0.65
N GLU A 248 3.77 4.95 -0.62
CA GLU A 248 4.47 3.74 -1.07
C GLU A 248 5.99 3.90 -1.00
N VAL A 249 6.52 5.11 -1.26
CA VAL A 249 7.93 5.42 -1.06
C VAL A 249 8.32 5.32 0.42
N LEU A 250 7.47 5.78 1.34
CA LEU A 250 7.74 5.67 2.78
C LEU A 250 7.74 4.22 3.26
N GLU A 251 6.84 3.38 2.75
CA GLU A 251 6.86 1.94 3.03
C GLU A 251 8.08 1.24 2.42
N THR A 252 8.62 1.75 1.31
CA THR A 252 9.79 1.17 0.64
C THR A 252 11.11 1.58 1.30
N LEU A 253 11.29 2.88 1.59
CA LEU A 253 12.57 3.46 2.03
C LEU A 253 12.61 3.89 3.49
N GLY A 254 11.46 3.93 4.16
CA GLY A 254 11.33 4.50 5.49
C GLY A 254 11.44 6.03 5.52
N THR A 255 11.49 6.57 6.73
CA THR A 255 11.51 8.02 7.00
C THR A 255 12.82 8.71 6.63
N ASP A 256 13.91 7.94 6.50
CA ASP A 256 15.24 8.43 6.07
C ASP A 256 15.21 9.08 4.68
N TRP A 257 14.20 8.78 3.87
CA TRP A 257 13.95 9.47 2.61
C TRP A 257 13.84 11.00 2.77
N PHE A 258 13.45 11.50 3.95
CA PHE A 258 13.38 12.94 4.25
C PHE A 258 14.68 13.54 4.77
N ALA A 259 15.69 12.74 5.15
CA ALA A 259 16.92 13.24 5.76
C ALA A 259 17.61 14.35 4.94
N PRO A 260 17.66 14.30 3.59
CA PRO A 260 18.26 15.38 2.81
C PRO A 260 17.40 16.64 2.66
N ASP A 261 16.11 16.58 3.03
CA ASP A 261 15.14 17.67 2.84
C ASP A 261 13.96 17.61 3.81
N VAL A 262 14.22 17.92 5.09
CA VAL A 262 13.19 17.94 6.15
C VAL A 262 12.06 18.93 5.82
N SER A 263 12.34 19.98 5.03
CA SER A 263 11.30 20.93 4.60
C SER A 263 10.21 20.27 3.75
N LEU A 264 10.53 19.19 3.05
CA LEU A 264 9.54 18.40 2.33
C LEU A 264 8.61 17.65 3.29
N LEU A 265 9.13 17.04 4.36
CA LEU A 265 8.32 16.36 5.36
C LEU A 265 7.31 17.33 5.98
N VAL A 266 7.77 18.51 6.41
CA VAL A 266 6.90 19.55 6.98
C VAL A 266 5.78 19.93 6.01
N LEU A 267 6.13 20.17 4.73
CA LEU A 267 5.16 20.55 3.72
C LEU A 267 4.16 19.41 3.40
N LEU A 268 4.65 18.17 3.32
CA LEU A 268 3.84 16.99 3.10
C LEU A 268 2.82 16.81 4.22
N VAL A 269 3.27 16.85 5.48
CA VAL A 269 2.40 16.74 6.65
C VAL A 269 1.32 17.81 6.61
N HIS A 270 1.69 19.08 6.42
CA HIS A 270 0.72 20.18 6.38
C HIS A 270 -0.36 19.97 5.31
N LEU A 271 0.02 19.55 4.11
CA LEU A 271 -0.93 19.31 3.01
C LEU A 271 -1.74 18.03 3.18
N VAL A 272 -1.19 17.01 3.85
CA VAL A 272 -1.94 15.80 4.22
C VAL A 272 -3.03 16.12 5.24
N VAL A 273 -2.79 17.04 6.19
CA VAL A 273 -3.85 17.53 7.10
C VAL A 273 -5.00 18.15 6.32
N VAL A 274 -4.69 18.99 5.32
CA VAL A 274 -5.70 19.61 4.46
C VAL A 274 -6.47 18.53 3.68
N GLN A 275 -5.77 17.57 3.07
CA GLN A 275 -6.40 16.49 2.32
C GLN A 275 -7.30 15.62 3.21
N MET A 276 -6.86 15.29 4.42
CA MET A 276 -7.66 14.54 5.39
C MET A 276 -8.97 15.26 5.72
N ARG A 277 -8.91 16.58 5.98
CA ARG A 277 -10.13 17.38 6.21
C ARG A 277 -11.06 17.34 5.00
N MET A 278 -10.52 17.45 3.79
CA MET A 278 -11.31 17.34 2.56
C MET A 278 -11.94 15.95 2.41
N CYS A 279 -11.25 14.89 2.81
CA CYS A 279 -11.79 13.52 2.79
C CYS A 279 -12.97 13.35 3.76
N LEU A 280 -12.90 13.96 4.94
CA LEU A 280 -13.92 13.85 5.99
C LEU A 280 -15.08 14.86 5.85
N ASP A 281 -14.96 15.87 4.98
CA ASP A 281 -15.96 16.92 4.79
C ASP A 281 -17.34 16.38 4.36
N LYS A 282 -17.38 15.22 3.67
CA LYS A 282 -18.60 14.60 3.17
C LYS A 282 -18.72 13.14 3.61
N PRO A 283 -19.48 12.83 4.68
CA PRO A 283 -19.61 11.49 5.26
C PRO A 283 -20.00 10.40 4.25
N GLU A 284 -20.90 10.72 3.32
CA GLU A 284 -21.45 9.77 2.33
C GLU A 284 -20.44 9.35 1.24
N THR A 285 -19.37 10.10 1.06
CA THR A 285 -18.41 9.92 -0.05
C THR A 285 -16.98 9.71 0.44
N ILE A 286 -16.79 9.36 1.71
CA ILE A 286 -15.45 9.15 2.27
C ILE A 286 -14.78 7.99 1.55
N SER A 287 -13.64 8.28 0.93
CA SER A 287 -12.74 7.25 0.42
C SER A 287 -11.86 6.72 1.56
N THR A 288 -12.17 5.52 2.05
CA THR A 288 -11.38 4.85 3.09
C THR A 288 -9.91 4.72 2.69
N GLU A 289 -9.62 4.39 1.42
CA GLU A 289 -8.25 4.25 0.92
C GLU A 289 -7.48 5.57 1.01
N SER A 290 -8.09 6.67 0.58
CA SER A 290 -7.44 7.99 0.62
C SER A 290 -7.22 8.46 2.06
N LEU A 291 -8.19 8.19 2.95
CA LEU A 291 -8.06 8.51 4.37
C LEU A 291 -6.95 7.69 5.05
N ALA A 292 -6.85 6.39 4.73
CA ALA A 292 -5.80 5.52 5.22
C ALA A 292 -4.40 5.99 4.77
N VAL A 293 -4.26 6.43 3.51
CA VAL A 293 -3.03 7.05 3.00
C VAL A 293 -2.65 8.28 3.82
N CYS A 294 -3.62 9.18 4.09
CA CYS A 294 -3.37 10.37 4.89
C CYS A 294 -2.87 10.02 6.30
N TYR A 295 -3.57 9.15 7.03
CA TYR A 295 -3.16 8.80 8.39
C TYR A 295 -1.86 8.00 8.43
N PHE A 296 -1.58 7.15 7.45
CA PHE A 296 -0.28 6.47 7.37
C PHE A 296 0.88 7.48 7.29
N ILE A 297 0.74 8.52 6.47
CA ILE A 297 1.77 9.56 6.36
C ILE A 297 1.92 10.33 7.69
N LEU A 298 0.81 10.63 8.37
CA LEU A 298 0.83 11.29 9.68
C LEU A 298 1.48 10.39 10.76
N GLU A 299 1.14 9.10 10.82
CA GLU A 299 1.77 8.10 11.70
C GLU A 299 3.28 7.96 11.44
N SER A 300 3.68 8.03 10.17
CA SER A 300 5.10 7.98 9.77
C SER A 300 5.84 9.26 10.14
N ALA A 301 5.17 10.42 10.05
CA ALA A 301 5.72 11.70 10.46
C ALA A 301 5.91 11.81 11.98
N ILE A 302 4.99 11.25 12.77
CA ILE A 302 5.14 11.10 14.23
C ILE A 302 6.43 10.36 14.55
N ARG A 303 6.56 9.13 14.04
CA ARG A 303 7.74 8.29 14.26
C ARG A 303 9.03 8.98 13.81
N CYS A 304 8.98 9.65 12.65
CA CYS A 304 10.12 10.43 12.16
C CYS A 304 10.51 11.55 13.13
N ALA A 305 9.55 12.30 13.66
CA ALA A 305 9.82 13.42 14.57
C ALA A 305 10.31 12.95 15.96
N GLU A 306 9.88 11.78 16.43
CA GLU A 306 10.28 11.24 17.74
C GLU A 306 11.62 10.50 17.70
N GLU A 307 11.89 9.76 16.62
CA GLU A 307 13.00 8.79 16.58
C GLU A 307 14.19 9.27 15.73
N SER A 308 13.97 10.16 14.75
CA SER A 308 15.00 10.49 13.77
C SER A 308 15.92 11.62 14.23
N SER A 309 17.23 11.40 14.18
CA SER A 309 18.22 12.40 14.60
C SER A 309 18.38 13.60 13.65
N PHE A 310 17.83 13.52 12.44
CA PHE A 310 17.95 14.59 11.43
C PHE A 310 16.82 15.63 11.50
N VAL A 311 15.78 15.39 12.30
CA VAL A 311 14.67 16.33 12.46
C VAL A 311 15.02 17.31 13.58
N GLU A 312 15.23 18.57 13.22
CA GLU A 312 15.48 19.64 14.19
C GLU A 312 14.21 20.03 14.95
N ASP A 313 14.36 20.53 16.18
CA ASP A 313 13.26 20.93 17.07
C ASP A 313 12.22 21.85 16.42
N VAL A 314 12.66 22.78 15.56
CA VAL A 314 11.77 23.70 14.84
C VAL A 314 10.86 22.95 13.87
N ALA A 315 11.41 21.99 13.12
CA ALA A 315 10.64 21.17 12.20
C ALA A 315 9.75 20.18 12.96
N ALA A 316 10.27 19.54 14.03
CA ALA A 316 9.50 18.67 14.90
C ALA A 316 8.28 19.40 15.50
N THR A 317 8.47 20.64 15.97
CA THR A 317 7.38 21.48 16.49
C THR A 317 6.32 21.78 15.42
N GLN A 318 6.73 22.09 14.19
CA GLN A 318 5.80 22.33 13.08
C GLN A 318 4.99 21.08 12.70
N ILE A 319 5.66 19.92 12.69
CA ILE A 319 5.05 18.62 12.46
C ILE A 319 4.05 18.32 13.59
N ALA A 320 4.45 18.46 14.85
CA ALA A 320 3.59 18.25 16.01
C ALA A 320 2.34 19.15 16.00
N ASN A 321 2.47 20.43 15.64
CA ASN A 321 1.32 21.34 15.52
C ASN A 321 0.35 20.88 14.43
N SER A 322 0.86 20.42 13.28
CA SER A 322 0.03 19.92 12.18
C SER A 322 -0.66 18.59 12.55
N ILE A 323 0.06 17.69 13.21
CA ILE A 323 -0.49 16.43 13.73
C ILE A 323 -1.57 16.71 14.78
N HIS A 324 -1.34 17.66 15.68
CA HIS A 324 -2.33 18.09 16.66
C HIS A 324 -3.60 18.59 15.98
N GLU A 325 -3.47 19.43 14.96
CA GLU A 325 -4.60 19.90 14.14
C GLU A 325 -5.36 18.76 13.45
N ALA A 326 -4.65 17.72 12.98
CA ALA A 326 -5.27 16.55 12.38
C ALA A 326 -6.01 15.69 13.42
N ALA A 327 -5.38 15.46 14.57
CA ALA A 327 -5.96 14.70 15.67
C ALA A 327 -7.22 15.39 16.21
N LEU A 328 -7.15 16.70 16.46
CA LEU A 328 -8.29 17.49 16.92
C LEU A 328 -9.47 17.37 15.98
N TYR A 329 -9.24 17.58 14.68
CA TYR A 329 -10.31 17.50 13.68
C TYR A 329 -10.88 16.08 13.56
N SER A 330 -10.03 15.05 13.54
CA SER A 330 -10.46 13.64 13.42
C SER A 330 -11.30 13.20 14.61
N ILE A 331 -10.92 13.60 15.83
CA ILE A 331 -11.64 13.28 17.05
C ILE A 331 -12.96 14.06 17.13
N GLN A 332 -12.95 15.34 16.77
CA GLN A 332 -14.19 16.14 16.67
C GLN A 332 -15.16 15.49 15.70
N TYR A 333 -14.69 15.14 14.51
CA TYR A 333 -15.50 14.47 13.49
C TYR A 333 -16.11 13.17 14.01
N LEU A 334 -15.30 12.31 14.64
CA LEU A 334 -15.76 11.04 15.20
C LEU A 334 -16.84 11.24 16.28
N VAL A 335 -16.63 12.20 17.18
CA VAL A 335 -17.59 12.53 18.24
C VAL A 335 -18.88 13.11 17.66
N GLU A 336 -18.78 14.05 16.73
CA GLU A 336 -19.93 14.70 16.08
C GLU A 336 -20.77 13.71 15.28
N ALA A 337 -20.14 12.83 14.49
CA ALA A 337 -20.83 11.78 13.74
C ALA A 337 -21.67 10.90 14.69
N LYS A 338 -21.11 10.51 15.84
CA LYS A 338 -21.84 9.74 16.85
C LYS A 338 -23.00 10.53 17.49
N GLU A 339 -22.76 11.79 17.87
CA GLU A 339 -23.79 12.65 18.49
C GLU A 339 -24.97 12.91 17.54
N GLN A 340 -24.67 13.05 16.25
CA GLN A 340 -25.66 13.25 15.19
C GLN A 340 -26.30 11.93 14.71
N LYS A 341 -25.81 10.78 15.20
CA LYS A 341 -26.21 9.43 14.78
C LYS A 341 -25.99 9.20 13.28
N GLU A 342 -24.93 9.79 12.73
CA GLU A 342 -24.45 9.47 11.39
C GLU A 342 -23.84 8.06 11.39
N GLU A 343 -24.25 7.24 10.45
CA GLU A 343 -23.70 5.89 10.28
C GLU A 343 -22.40 5.96 9.48
N LEU A 344 -21.27 6.08 10.17
CA LEU A 344 -19.96 5.90 9.56
C LEU A 344 -19.78 4.44 9.14
N SER A 345 -19.18 4.23 7.96
CA SER A 345 -18.76 2.88 7.57
C SER A 345 -17.74 2.33 8.57
N ALA A 346 -17.79 1.01 8.82
CA ALA A 346 -16.90 0.35 9.77
C ALA A 346 -15.41 0.56 9.43
N ASP A 347 -15.07 0.63 8.14
CA ASP A 347 -13.71 0.84 7.69
C ASP A 347 -13.21 2.26 7.99
N VAL A 348 -14.04 3.28 7.77
CA VAL A 348 -13.69 4.67 8.10
C VAL A 348 -13.51 4.83 9.60
N GLU A 349 -14.42 4.29 10.40
CA GLU A 349 -14.31 4.31 11.86
C GLU A 349 -13.03 3.61 12.33
N ASN A 350 -12.67 2.47 11.72
CA ASN A 350 -11.46 1.73 12.06
C ASN A 350 -10.18 2.54 11.78
N VAL A 351 -10.14 3.20 10.62
CA VAL A 351 -8.99 4.03 10.22
C VAL A 351 -8.81 5.21 11.19
N ILE A 352 -9.89 5.90 11.55
CA ILE A 352 -9.84 7.00 12.53
C ILE A 352 -9.44 6.48 13.91
N TYR A 353 -10.05 5.38 14.37
CA TYR A 353 -9.76 4.76 15.66
C TYR A 353 -8.27 4.41 15.82
N ARG A 354 -7.67 3.79 14.79
CA ARG A 354 -6.24 3.47 14.77
C ARG A 354 -5.38 4.73 14.91
N PHE A 355 -5.68 5.77 14.13
CA PHE A 355 -4.92 7.01 14.20
C PHE A 355 -5.03 7.67 15.59
N VAL A 356 -6.23 7.70 16.18
CA VAL A 356 -6.44 8.24 17.54
C VAL A 356 -5.65 7.44 18.58
N CYS A 357 -5.67 6.11 18.53
CA CYS A 357 -4.83 5.27 19.39
C CYS A 357 -3.34 5.60 19.25
N CYS A 358 -2.84 5.81 18.03
CA CYS A 358 -1.45 6.20 17.79
C CYS A 358 -1.11 7.53 18.46
N ILE A 359 -1.97 8.55 18.32
CA ILE A 359 -1.77 9.87 18.94
C ILE A 359 -1.78 9.80 20.47
N LEU A 360 -2.69 9.01 21.04
CA LEU A 360 -2.78 8.88 22.50
C LEU A 360 -1.55 8.15 23.07
N ALA A 361 -1.01 7.16 22.35
CA ALA A 361 0.16 6.39 22.78
C ALA A 361 1.44 7.23 22.93
N ILE A 362 1.56 8.31 22.14
CA ILE A 362 2.68 9.26 22.22
C ILE A 362 2.41 10.43 23.19
N GLY A 363 1.36 10.34 24.01
CA GLY A 363 1.02 11.39 24.98
C GLY A 363 0.18 12.55 24.42
N GLY A 364 -0.38 12.41 23.21
CA GLY A 364 -1.22 13.44 22.58
C GLY A 364 -2.51 13.78 23.33
N ALA A 365 -2.91 12.97 24.33
CA ALA A 365 -4.04 13.23 25.21
C ALA A 365 -3.98 14.63 25.86
N GLN A 366 -2.77 15.07 26.25
CA GLN A 366 -2.56 16.36 26.93
C GLN A 366 -2.78 17.57 26.00
N MET A 367 -2.76 17.35 24.69
CA MET A 367 -2.94 18.40 23.70
C MET A 367 -4.42 18.63 23.38
N LEU A 368 -5.32 17.75 23.82
CA LEU A 368 -6.73 17.78 23.44
C LEU A 368 -7.59 18.45 24.53
N PRO A 369 -8.69 19.13 24.16
CA PRO A 369 -9.63 19.67 25.14
C PRO A 369 -10.22 18.56 26.02
N GLU A 370 -10.27 18.78 27.33
CA GLU A 370 -10.76 17.80 28.31
C GLU A 370 -12.17 17.30 27.99
N SER A 371 -13.08 18.22 27.66
CA SER A 371 -14.46 17.89 27.28
C SER A 371 -14.57 17.05 26.00
N LEU A 372 -13.62 17.20 25.07
CA LEU A 372 -13.56 16.38 23.86
C LEU A 372 -13.00 14.99 24.19
N MET A 373 -11.98 14.93 25.05
CA MET A 373 -11.39 13.67 25.51
C MET A 373 -12.37 12.80 26.29
N GLU A 374 -13.24 13.38 27.12
CA GLU A 374 -14.29 12.63 27.81
C GLU A 374 -15.23 11.92 26.81
N LYS A 375 -15.70 12.65 25.79
CA LYS A 375 -16.58 12.09 24.75
C LYS A 375 -15.87 11.06 23.87
N CYS A 376 -14.64 11.37 23.48
CA CYS A 376 -13.80 10.48 22.68
C CYS A 376 -13.54 9.17 23.42
N SER A 377 -13.13 9.24 24.69
CA SER A 377 -12.83 8.05 25.51
C SER A 377 -14.01 7.09 25.60
N SER A 378 -15.21 7.63 25.84
CA SER A 378 -16.45 6.83 25.87
C SER A 378 -16.67 6.06 24.58
N HIS A 379 -16.41 6.69 23.43
CA HIS A 379 -16.58 6.05 22.14
C HIS A 379 -15.46 5.06 21.79
N MET A 380 -14.20 5.38 22.12
CA MET A 380 -13.08 4.44 21.95
C MET A 380 -13.29 3.16 22.76
N LEU A 381 -13.84 3.27 23.98
CA LEU A 381 -14.18 2.14 24.83
C LEU A 381 -15.32 1.29 24.27
N GLU A 382 -16.35 1.90 23.67
CA GLU A 382 -17.39 1.16 22.95
C GLU A 382 -16.85 0.42 21.74
N ILE A 383 -15.95 1.05 20.96
CA ILE A 383 -15.28 0.40 19.83
C ILE A 383 -14.46 -0.79 20.34
N PHE A 384 -13.75 -0.64 21.45
CA PHE A 384 -12.99 -1.72 22.09
C PHE A 384 -13.90 -2.88 22.54
N GLU A 385 -14.98 -2.59 23.27
CA GLU A 385 -15.95 -3.61 23.72
C GLU A 385 -16.58 -4.36 22.55
N ARG A 386 -16.99 -3.65 21.50
CA ARG A 386 -17.49 -4.26 20.27
C ARG A 386 -16.43 -5.14 19.60
N SER A 387 -15.18 -4.67 19.52
CA SER A 387 -14.07 -5.43 18.91
C SER A 387 -13.78 -6.73 19.68
N VAL A 388 -13.81 -6.71 21.01
CA VAL A 388 -13.68 -7.93 21.85
C VAL A 388 -14.84 -8.89 21.59
N THR A 389 -16.07 -8.38 21.49
CA THR A 389 -17.28 -9.19 21.27
C THR A 389 -17.31 -9.82 19.88
N GLU A 390 -16.90 -9.07 18.86
CA GLU A 390 -16.83 -9.49 17.45
C GLU A 390 -15.57 -10.31 17.14
N LYS A 391 -14.66 -10.47 18.11
CA LYS A 391 -13.37 -11.16 17.99
C LYS A 391 -12.38 -10.51 17.02
N ASP A 392 -12.49 -9.20 16.82
CA ASP A 392 -11.45 -8.39 16.17
C ASP A 392 -10.38 -8.00 17.20
N PHE A 393 -9.54 -8.97 17.55
CA PHE A 393 -8.55 -8.81 18.60
C PHE A 393 -7.42 -7.84 18.21
N LYS A 394 -7.12 -7.72 16.92
CA LYS A 394 -6.11 -6.75 16.43
C LYS A 394 -6.58 -5.33 16.69
N LYS A 395 -7.83 -5.00 16.37
CA LYS A 395 -8.43 -3.70 16.67
C LYS A 395 -8.53 -3.45 18.18
N ALA A 396 -8.95 -4.46 18.95
CA ALA A 396 -9.04 -4.34 20.41
C ALA A 396 -7.66 -4.03 21.06
N ARG A 397 -6.59 -4.69 20.61
CA ARG A 397 -5.23 -4.49 21.15
C ARG A 397 -4.72 -3.06 21.01
N LEU A 398 -5.17 -2.30 20.00
CA LEU A 398 -4.73 -0.91 19.78
C LEU A 398 -5.05 0.04 20.96
N LEU A 399 -6.08 -0.25 21.76
CA LEU A 399 -6.42 0.61 22.92
C LEU A 399 -5.56 0.31 24.16
N LEU A 400 -4.98 -0.89 24.25
CA LEU A 400 -4.28 -1.36 25.46
C LEU A 400 -3.18 -0.40 25.94
N PRO A 401 -2.30 0.15 25.07
CA PRO A 401 -1.23 1.05 25.50
C PRO A 401 -1.72 2.42 25.97
N VAL A 402 -3.00 2.76 25.75
CA VAL A 402 -3.54 4.12 25.98
C VAL A 402 -4.61 4.17 27.06
N LEU A 403 -4.98 3.04 27.66
CA LEU A 403 -6.06 2.97 28.66
C LEU A 403 -5.82 3.89 29.87
N ASP A 404 -4.56 4.02 30.31
CA ASP A 404 -4.20 4.87 31.45
C ASP A 404 -4.36 6.37 31.16
N THR A 405 -4.29 6.76 29.89
CA THR A 405 -4.49 8.15 29.42
C THR A 405 -5.95 8.56 29.32
N LEU A 406 -6.89 7.61 29.30
CA LEU A 406 -8.31 7.91 29.15
C LEU A 406 -8.88 8.50 30.45
N PRO A 407 -9.66 9.60 30.40
CA PRO A 407 -10.14 10.30 31.60
C PRO A 407 -11.05 9.44 32.47
N GLN A 408 -11.86 8.57 31.89
CA GLN A 408 -12.77 7.67 32.60
C GLN A 408 -12.71 6.28 32.00
N LEU A 409 -12.68 5.27 32.86
CA LEU A 409 -12.76 3.87 32.48
C LEU A 409 -14.03 3.23 33.05
N PRO A 410 -14.65 2.28 32.35
CA PRO A 410 -15.86 1.62 32.83
C PRO A 410 -15.47 0.53 33.84
N ASP A 411 -16.34 0.29 34.82
CA ASP A 411 -16.08 -0.66 35.91
C ASP A 411 -16.04 -2.14 35.46
N ASN A 412 -16.47 -2.42 34.22
CA ASN A 412 -16.40 -3.72 33.57
C ASN A 412 -15.12 -3.90 32.73
N LEU A 413 -14.26 -2.89 32.61
CA LEU A 413 -13.06 -2.97 31.76
C LEU A 413 -12.18 -4.16 32.12
N VAL A 414 -11.98 -4.42 33.42
CA VAL A 414 -11.19 -5.57 33.88
C VAL A 414 -11.73 -6.91 33.36
N THR A 415 -13.04 -7.03 33.20
CA THR A 415 -13.67 -8.22 32.63
C THR A 415 -13.44 -8.29 31.12
N LEU A 416 -13.56 -7.17 30.40
CA LEU A 416 -13.29 -7.09 28.96
C LEU A 416 -11.84 -7.44 28.63
N LEU A 417 -10.88 -6.97 29.42
CA LEU A 417 -9.46 -7.30 29.29
C LEU A 417 -9.19 -8.81 29.46
N VAL A 418 -9.90 -9.44 30.40
CA VAL A 418 -9.83 -10.90 30.57
C VAL A 418 -10.50 -11.64 29.42
N ASP A 419 -11.66 -11.17 28.95
CA ASP A 419 -12.38 -11.76 27.83
C ASP A 419 -11.56 -11.70 26.53
N LEU A 420 -10.84 -10.60 26.29
CA LEU A 420 -9.90 -10.45 25.18
C LEU A 420 -8.85 -11.57 25.14
N VAL A 421 -8.28 -11.94 26.29
CA VAL A 421 -7.26 -13.01 26.37
C VAL A 421 -7.88 -14.40 26.36
N VAL A 422 -8.93 -14.62 27.17
CA VAL A 422 -9.57 -15.92 27.31
C VAL A 422 -10.19 -16.39 25.99
N SER A 423 -10.77 -15.46 25.21
CA SER A 423 -11.37 -15.77 23.90
C SER A 423 -10.37 -16.26 22.85
N GLN A 424 -9.08 -16.00 23.06
CA GLN A 424 -8.00 -16.42 22.16
C GLN A 424 -7.32 -17.72 22.62
N TYR A 425 -7.63 -18.25 23.81
CA TYR A 425 -6.99 -19.47 24.32
C TYR A 425 -7.68 -20.73 23.80
N PRO A 426 -6.94 -21.80 23.39
CA PRO A 426 -5.48 -21.96 23.41
C PRO A 426 -4.82 -21.70 22.04
N GLY A 427 -5.22 -20.64 21.31
CA GLY A 427 -4.64 -20.25 20.02
C GLY A 427 -3.18 -19.76 20.10
N ASP A 428 -2.66 -19.19 19.01
CA ASP A 428 -1.24 -18.82 18.94
C ASP A 428 -0.96 -17.42 19.54
N GLU A 429 -1.89 -16.47 19.40
CA GLU A 429 -1.67 -15.06 19.77
C GLU A 429 -2.07 -14.69 21.22
N TRP A 430 -2.68 -15.61 22.00
CA TRP A 430 -3.16 -15.28 23.35
C TRP A 430 -2.03 -14.90 24.30
N ARG A 431 -0.80 -15.38 24.09
CA ARG A 431 0.35 -15.08 24.96
C ARG A 431 0.81 -13.63 24.81
N GLU A 432 0.93 -13.17 23.58
CA GLU A 432 1.31 -11.80 23.26
C GLU A 432 0.25 -10.82 23.75
N THR A 433 -1.02 -11.08 23.40
CA THR A 433 -2.16 -10.33 23.96
C THR A 433 -2.11 -10.34 25.49
N ALA A 434 -1.70 -11.47 26.08
CA ALA A 434 -1.68 -11.57 27.51
C ALA A 434 -0.58 -10.75 28.18
N GLU A 435 0.56 -10.57 27.51
CA GLU A 435 1.63 -9.69 27.96
C GLU A 435 1.18 -8.23 27.87
N ASP A 436 0.61 -7.81 26.72
CA ASP A 436 0.09 -6.46 26.53
C ASP A 436 -0.91 -6.07 27.63
N VAL A 437 -1.88 -6.93 27.91
CA VAL A 437 -2.89 -6.67 28.94
C VAL A 437 -2.28 -6.63 30.34
N CYS A 438 -1.26 -7.46 30.62
CA CYS A 438 -0.55 -7.36 31.91
C CYS A 438 0.11 -5.99 32.07
N ASP A 439 0.75 -5.50 31.02
CA ASP A 439 1.44 -4.21 31.05
C ASP A 439 0.43 -3.06 31.17
N SER A 440 -0.73 -3.13 30.51
CA SER A 440 -1.85 -2.20 30.74
C SER A 440 -2.41 -2.26 32.16
N LEU A 441 -2.58 -3.45 32.74
CA LEU A 441 -3.05 -3.56 34.12
C LEU A 441 -2.03 -2.99 35.12
N GLU A 442 -0.74 -3.09 34.79
CA GLU A 442 0.34 -2.53 35.59
C GLU A 442 0.32 -0.99 35.54
N SER A 443 0.12 -0.37 34.36
CA SER A 443 -0.03 1.08 34.24
C SER A 443 -1.29 1.62 34.94
N LEU A 444 -2.36 0.83 34.97
CA LEU A 444 -3.62 1.16 35.65
C LEU A 444 -3.59 0.92 37.17
N CYS A 445 -2.50 0.42 37.76
CA CYS A 445 -2.47 0.05 39.18
C CYS A 445 -2.76 1.20 40.16
N SER A 446 -2.59 2.46 39.75
CA SER A 446 -2.91 3.65 40.55
C SER A 446 -4.38 4.08 40.48
N ARG A 447 -5.16 3.51 39.54
CA ARG A 447 -6.54 3.86 39.25
C ARG A 447 -7.52 2.92 39.94
N VAL A 448 -8.75 3.39 40.14
CA VAL A 448 -9.81 2.64 40.84
C VAL A 448 -11.16 2.66 40.13
N ASP A 449 -11.25 3.33 38.98
CA ASP A 449 -12.48 3.55 38.20
C ASP A 449 -12.78 2.42 37.20
N TYR A 450 -11.79 1.60 36.86
CA TYR A 450 -11.90 0.55 35.82
C TYR A 450 -12.37 -0.83 36.32
N TYR A 451 -12.78 -0.92 37.59
CA TYR A 451 -13.25 -2.15 38.19
C TYR A 451 -14.25 -1.96 39.33
N SER A 452 -15.03 -3.00 39.61
CA SER A 452 -15.82 -3.15 40.83
C SER A 452 -15.44 -4.46 41.55
N LYS A 453 -15.87 -4.62 42.81
CA LYS A 453 -15.69 -5.88 43.57
C LYS A 453 -16.30 -7.08 42.82
N GLU A 454 -17.38 -6.85 42.07
CA GLU A 454 -18.09 -7.89 41.34
C GLU A 454 -17.35 -8.25 40.05
N THR A 455 -16.94 -7.26 39.26
CA THR A 455 -16.23 -7.47 37.99
C THR A 455 -14.84 -8.08 38.21
N LEU A 456 -14.12 -7.68 39.26
CA LEU A 456 -12.87 -8.34 39.66
C LEU A 456 -13.06 -9.82 40.02
N ARG A 457 -14.15 -10.15 40.73
CA ARG A 457 -14.44 -11.53 41.10
C ARG A 457 -14.73 -12.36 39.85
N ASP A 458 -15.52 -11.82 38.93
CA ASP A 458 -15.82 -12.46 37.66
C ASP A 458 -14.55 -12.71 36.82
N ALA A 459 -13.73 -11.67 36.64
CA ALA A 459 -12.43 -11.75 35.95
C ALA A 459 -11.53 -12.85 36.54
N VAL A 460 -11.40 -12.91 37.87
CA VAL A 460 -10.60 -13.95 38.55
C VAL A 460 -11.18 -15.35 38.34
N CYS A 461 -12.50 -15.51 38.34
CA CYS A 461 -13.17 -16.77 38.08
C CYS A 461 -12.92 -17.25 36.64
N LYS A 462 -13.09 -16.36 35.65
CA LYS A 462 -12.83 -16.65 34.23
C LYS A 462 -11.40 -17.15 34.01
N ILE A 463 -10.40 -16.43 34.52
CA ILE A 463 -8.98 -16.85 34.40
C ILE A 463 -8.74 -18.21 35.05
N LYS A 464 -9.24 -18.45 36.27
CA LYS A 464 -9.02 -19.72 36.99
C LYS A 464 -9.57 -20.93 36.23
N ASN A 465 -10.63 -20.73 35.46
CA ASN A 465 -11.30 -21.80 34.73
C ASN A 465 -10.55 -22.19 33.44
N VAL A 466 -9.71 -21.31 32.91
CA VAL A 466 -9.10 -21.47 31.58
C VAL A 466 -7.57 -21.55 31.61
N LEU A 467 -6.90 -20.80 32.51
CA LEU A 467 -5.45 -20.60 32.46
C LEU A 467 -4.71 -21.18 33.69
N PRO A 468 -3.61 -21.94 33.50
CA PRO A 468 -2.93 -22.70 34.57
C PRO A 468 -2.06 -21.89 35.58
N LYS A 469 -2.15 -20.55 35.60
CA LYS A 469 -1.56 -19.56 36.57
C LYS A 469 -0.11 -19.04 36.34
N CYS A 470 0.09 -17.72 36.51
CA CYS A 470 0.87 -17.12 37.63
C CYS A 470 0.84 -15.57 37.71
N ARG A 471 1.11 -14.83 36.63
CA ARG A 471 1.29 -13.34 36.70
C ARG A 471 -0.04 -12.57 36.85
N TRP A 472 -1.04 -12.92 36.03
CA TRP A 472 -2.38 -12.33 36.03
C TRP A 472 -3.11 -12.34 37.36
N LEU A 473 -3.14 -13.52 37.99
CA LEU A 473 -3.79 -13.68 39.28
C LEU A 473 -3.10 -12.87 40.37
N LEU A 474 -1.81 -12.54 40.22
CA LEU A 474 -1.11 -11.65 41.14
C LEU A 474 -1.54 -10.20 40.90
N LEU A 475 -1.51 -9.72 39.66
CA LEU A 475 -1.95 -8.36 39.30
C LEU A 475 -3.41 -8.10 39.70
N LEU A 476 -4.33 -9.01 39.34
CA LEU A 476 -5.75 -8.89 39.73
C LEU A 476 -5.97 -8.98 41.24
N LYS A 477 -5.16 -9.75 41.97
CA LYS A 477 -5.21 -9.77 43.44
C LYS A 477 -4.69 -8.48 44.05
N CYS A 478 -3.68 -7.85 43.45
CA CYS A 478 -3.21 -6.54 43.87
C CYS A 478 -4.32 -5.49 43.68
N ALA A 479 -4.96 -5.44 42.50
CA ALA A 479 -6.11 -4.56 42.25
C ALA A 479 -7.25 -4.81 43.25
N SER A 480 -7.61 -6.07 43.52
CA SER A 480 -8.62 -6.42 44.53
C SER A 480 -8.26 -5.98 45.95
N ARG A 481 -6.97 -5.92 46.31
CA ARG A 481 -6.55 -5.42 47.63
C ARG A 481 -6.65 -3.91 47.72
N ILE A 482 -6.25 -3.19 46.67
CA ILE A 482 -6.40 -1.73 46.56
C ILE A 482 -7.88 -1.36 46.68
N ALA A 483 -8.77 -2.06 45.97
CA ALA A 483 -10.22 -1.89 46.06
C ALA A 483 -10.76 -1.99 47.50
N CYS A 484 -10.28 -2.97 48.27
CA CYS A 484 -10.68 -3.15 49.66
C CYS A 484 -10.20 -2.01 50.56
N ILE A 485 -8.97 -1.51 50.36
CA ILE A 485 -8.40 -0.41 51.16
C ILE A 485 -9.22 0.86 50.93
N VAL A 486 -9.47 1.22 49.67
CA VAL A 486 -10.21 2.46 49.33
C VAL A 486 -11.65 2.41 49.86
N GLN A 487 -12.33 1.27 49.80
CA GLN A 487 -13.68 1.17 50.38
C GLN A 487 -13.67 1.24 51.91
N CYS A 488 -12.67 0.68 52.58
CA CYS A 488 -12.53 0.85 54.03
C CYS A 488 -12.26 2.31 54.41
N GLU A 489 -11.47 3.05 53.62
CA GLU A 489 -11.20 4.47 53.86
C GLU A 489 -12.43 5.35 53.61
N VAL A 490 -13.18 5.12 52.52
CA VAL A 490 -14.43 5.83 52.21
C VAL A 490 -15.53 5.55 53.24
N GLU A 491 -15.63 4.32 53.76
CA GLU A 491 -16.57 3.97 54.83
C GLU A 491 -16.16 4.53 56.20
N SER A 492 -14.87 4.82 56.42
CA SER A 492 -14.34 5.43 57.65
C SER A 492 -14.25 6.96 57.63
N GLY A 493 -14.49 7.61 56.49
CA GLY A 493 -14.42 9.06 56.29
C GLY A 493 -15.77 9.80 56.38
N CYS A 494 -16.86 9.12 56.73
CA CYS A 494 -18.13 9.74 57.10
C CYS A 494 -18.30 9.73 58.64
N GLU A 495 -17.54 10.56 59.33
CA GLU A 495 -17.92 11.10 60.65
C GLU A 495 -17.83 12.63 60.66
#